data_AF-A0A5C6Q5V8-F1
#
_entry.id   AF-A0A5C6Q5V8-F1
#
_cell.length_a   1.000
_cell.length_b   1.000
_cell.length_c   1.000
_cell.angle_alpha   90.00
_cell.angle_beta   90.00
_cell.angle_gamma   90.00
#
_symmetry.space_group_name_H-M   'P 1'
#
loop_
_entity.id
_entity.type
_entity.pdbx_description
1 polymer ?
#
loop_
_entity_poly.entity_id
_entity_poly.type
_entity_poly.pdbx_seq_one_letter_code
_entity_poly.pdbx_strand_id
1 'polypeptide(L)'
;MKYSLLFLGLFLGFLALAILFISYQKNIDLLSFILQHMGNIGSFLSGVGTIAIFVITASGLNEWEKQLKYGRYLNMIWNGKVKIKSIEYAILDWDVHNFYRPNKDIEKELELKSEVNELMIEAKKISHEVDILGAPDCGVANSILDLQLTFKNVYDHVESYQEVFEEKDQIDFDKTRKKLREKLNKLLSSIYNNLNMLEIRYSK
;
A
#
# COMPACT_ATOMS: atom_id res chain seq x y z
N MET A 1 -13.36 -15.48 -10.20
CA MET A 1 -14.00 -15.08 -11.47
C MET A 1 -13.64 -15.94 -12.69
N LYS A 2 -12.46 -16.57 -12.81
CA LYS A 2 -12.08 -17.33 -14.02
C LYS A 2 -13.06 -18.47 -14.40
N TYR A 3 -13.75 -19.09 -13.44
CA TYR A 3 -14.65 -20.22 -13.68
C TYR A 3 -16.14 -19.85 -13.73
N SER A 4 -16.52 -18.62 -13.39
CA SER A 4 -17.95 -18.24 -13.28
C SER A 4 -18.63 -18.12 -14.65
N LEU A 5 -17.92 -17.61 -15.66
CA LEU A 5 -18.41 -17.56 -17.05
C LEU A 5 -18.54 -18.96 -17.68
N LEU A 6 -17.59 -19.84 -17.38
CA LEU A 6 -17.59 -21.22 -17.86
C LEU A 6 -18.74 -22.02 -17.25
N PHE A 7 -18.99 -21.83 -15.95
CA PHE A 7 -20.13 -22.43 -15.24
C PHE A 7 -21.48 -21.92 -15.77
N LEU A 8 -21.61 -20.61 -16.01
CA LEU A 8 -22.82 -20.03 -16.59
C LEU A 8 -23.09 -20.57 -18.00
N GLY A 9 -22.06 -20.68 -18.85
CA GLY A 9 -22.17 -21.24 -20.19
C GLY A 9 -22.60 -22.72 -20.19
N LEU A 10 -22.01 -23.54 -19.31
CA LEU A 10 -22.40 -24.94 -19.15
C LEU A 10 -23.83 -25.09 -18.63
N PHE A 11 -24.24 -24.25 -17.67
CA PHE A 11 -25.59 -24.25 -17.13
C PHE A 11 -26.63 -23.87 -18.19
N LEU A 12 -26.39 -22.81 -18.96
CA LEU A 12 -27.27 -22.40 -20.06
C LEU A 12 -27.35 -23.46 -21.16
N GLY A 13 -26.22 -24.11 -21.49
CA GLY A 13 -26.18 -25.22 -22.45
C GLY A 13 -26.99 -26.43 -21.98
N PHE A 14 -26.90 -26.80 -20.70
CA PHE A 14 -27.69 -27.87 -20.11
C PHE A 14 -29.20 -27.54 -20.12
N LEU A 15 -29.56 -26.29 -19.81
CA LEU A 15 -30.94 -25.82 -19.78
C LEU A 15 -31.57 -25.83 -21.19
N ALA A 16 -30.80 -25.45 -22.21
CA ALA A 16 -31.21 -25.55 -23.60
C ALA A 16 -31.46 -27.01 -24.05
N LEU A 17 -30.56 -27.94 -23.66
CA LEU A 17 -30.72 -29.37 -23.94
C LEU A 17 -31.96 -29.95 -23.26
N ALA A 18 -32.25 -29.55 -22.01
CA ALA A 18 -33.44 -30.00 -21.30
C ALA A 18 -34.74 -29.51 -21.97
N ILE A 19 -34.78 -28.27 -22.46
CA ILE A 19 -35.95 -27.72 -23.19
C ILE A 19 -36.17 -28.49 -24.50
N LEU A 20 -35.10 -28.80 -25.25
CA LEU A 20 -35.17 -29.59 -26.47
C LEU A 20 -35.71 -31.01 -26.20
N PHE A 21 -35.23 -31.67 -25.14
CA PHE A 21 -35.68 -33.01 -24.77
C PHE A 21 -37.17 -33.04 -24.39
N ILE A 22 -37.64 -32.05 -23.62
CA ILE A 22 -39.05 -31.93 -23.21
C ILE A 22 -39.95 -31.64 -24.41
N SER A 23 -39.52 -30.77 -25.33
CA SER A 23 -40.26 -30.44 -26.55
C SER A 23 -40.39 -31.67 -27.47
N TYR A 24 -39.31 -32.43 -27.64
CA TYR A 24 -39.32 -33.68 -28.41
C TYR A 24 -40.28 -34.72 -27.80
N GLN A 25 -40.24 -34.93 -26.48
CA GLN A 25 -41.08 -35.94 -25.82
C GLN A 25 -42.58 -35.60 -25.86
N LYS A 26 -42.94 -34.31 -25.80
CA LYS A 26 -44.34 -33.87 -25.77
C LYS A 26 -44.92 -33.53 -27.15
N ASN A 27 -44.11 -33.57 -28.21
CA ASN A 27 -44.51 -33.17 -29.57
C ASN A 27 -45.13 -31.75 -29.60
N ILE A 28 -44.65 -30.87 -28.73
CA ILE A 28 -45.11 -29.48 -28.61
C ILE A 28 -44.16 -28.59 -29.41
N ASP A 29 -44.72 -27.68 -30.20
CA ASP A 29 -43.94 -26.64 -30.88
C ASP A 29 -43.13 -25.86 -29.85
N LEU A 30 -41.80 -25.91 -29.99
CA LEU A 30 -40.83 -25.31 -29.06
C LEU A 30 -41.11 -23.83 -28.79
N LEU A 31 -41.56 -23.09 -29.81
CA LEU A 31 -41.97 -21.70 -29.69
C LEU A 31 -43.18 -21.54 -28.75
N SER A 32 -44.19 -22.39 -28.90
CA SER A 32 -45.41 -22.33 -28.09
C SER A 32 -45.13 -22.71 -26.63
N PHE A 33 -44.27 -23.69 -26.39
CA PHE A 33 -43.81 -24.08 -25.06
C PHE A 33 -43.05 -22.96 -24.36
N ILE A 34 -42.11 -22.32 -25.06
CA ILE A 34 -41.35 -21.18 -24.53
C ILE A 34 -42.28 -20.00 -24.24
N LEU A 35 -43.16 -19.62 -25.18
CA LEU A 35 -44.11 -18.51 -24.99
C LEU A 35 -45.05 -18.74 -23.80
N GLN A 36 -45.52 -19.99 -23.62
CA GLN A 36 -46.39 -20.36 -22.49
C GLN A 36 -45.65 -20.28 -21.14
N HIS A 37 -44.36 -20.59 -21.10
CA HIS A 37 -43.56 -20.61 -19.87
C HIS A 37 -42.69 -19.36 -19.69
N MET A 38 -42.72 -18.41 -20.62
CA MET A 38 -41.87 -17.22 -20.63
C MET A 38 -42.08 -16.35 -19.39
N GLY A 39 -43.33 -16.22 -18.92
CA GLY A 39 -43.65 -15.52 -17.67
C GLY A 39 -43.04 -16.19 -16.44
N ASN A 40 -43.03 -17.53 -16.39
CA ASN A 40 -42.44 -18.29 -15.28
C ASN A 40 -40.91 -18.22 -15.30
N ILE A 41 -40.30 -18.29 -16.49
CA ILE A 41 -38.85 -18.13 -16.68
C ILE A 41 -38.41 -16.70 -16.29
N GLY A 42 -39.16 -15.68 -16.71
CA GLY A 42 -38.91 -14.29 -16.34
C GLY A 42 -39.02 -14.06 -14.83
N SER A 43 -40.04 -14.62 -14.19
CA SER A 43 -40.25 -14.52 -12.73
C SER A 43 -39.14 -15.23 -11.95
N PHE A 44 -38.70 -16.40 -12.41
CA PHE A 44 -37.58 -17.13 -11.82
C PHE A 44 -36.26 -16.36 -11.97
N LEU A 45 -35.94 -15.87 -13.18
CA LEU A 45 -34.74 -15.07 -13.43
C LEU A 45 -34.73 -13.78 -12.62
N SER A 46 -35.89 -13.12 -12.48
CA SER A 46 -36.03 -11.94 -11.63
C SER A 46 -35.77 -12.28 -10.15
N GLY A 47 -36.28 -13.40 -9.65
CA GLY A 47 -36.03 -13.85 -8.28
C GLY A 47 -34.55 -14.14 -8.02
N VAL A 48 -33.89 -14.87 -8.92
CA VAL A 48 -32.45 -15.14 -8.85
C VAL A 48 -31.63 -13.85 -8.96
N GLY A 49 -32.03 -12.93 -9.84
CA GLY A 49 -31.41 -11.62 -10.01
C GLY A 49 -31.47 -10.78 -8.73
N THR A 50 -32.62 -10.73 -8.07
CA THR A 50 -32.79 -10.03 -6.78
C THR A 50 -31.91 -10.63 -5.69
N ILE A 51 -31.80 -11.96 -5.60
CA ILE A 51 -30.91 -12.62 -4.63
C ILE A 51 -29.44 -12.27 -4.93
N ALA A 52 -29.02 -12.30 -6.20
CA ALA A 52 -27.66 -11.94 -6.59
C ALA A 52 -27.33 -10.48 -6.24
N ILE A 53 -28.24 -9.54 -6.54
CA ILE A 53 -28.09 -8.13 -6.18
C ILE A 53 -28.05 -7.96 -4.66
N PHE A 54 -28.89 -8.69 -3.92
CA PHE A 54 -28.90 -8.66 -2.47
C PHE A 54 -27.56 -9.13 -1.88
N VAL A 55 -27.00 -10.25 -2.38
CA VAL A 55 -25.69 -10.76 -1.94
C VAL A 55 -24.57 -9.78 -2.25
N ILE A 56 -24.57 -9.17 -3.45
CA ILE A 56 -23.60 -8.13 -3.83
C ILE A 56 -23.74 -6.91 -2.91
N THR A 57 -24.96 -6.46 -2.65
CA THR A 57 -25.25 -5.30 -1.80
C THR A 57 -24.85 -5.57 -0.35
N ALA A 58 -25.18 -6.75 0.20
CA ALA A 58 -24.79 -7.14 1.54
C ALA A 58 -23.27 -7.25 1.70
N SER A 59 -22.57 -7.77 0.67
CA SER A 59 -21.11 -7.79 0.65
C SER A 59 -20.52 -6.38 0.58
N GLY A 60 -21.12 -5.49 -0.22
CA GLY A 60 -20.70 -4.08 -0.31
C GLY A 60 -20.92 -3.30 0.98
N LEU A 61 -22.03 -3.53 1.69
CA LEU A 61 -22.33 -2.88 2.97
C LEU A 61 -21.30 -3.22 4.05
N ASN A 62 -20.86 -4.49 4.12
CA ASN A 62 -19.84 -4.91 5.07
C ASN A 62 -18.49 -4.22 4.80
N GLU A 63 -18.13 -4.05 3.53
CA GLU A 63 -16.91 -3.34 3.14
C GLU A 63 -16.99 -1.84 3.45
N TRP A 64 -18.16 -1.23 3.24
CA TRP A 64 -18.43 0.17 3.62
C TRP A 64 -18.35 0.38 5.13
N GLU A 65 -18.89 -0.55 5.92
CA GLU A 65 -18.79 -0.50 7.38
C GLU A 65 -17.33 -0.56 7.84
N LYS A 66 -16.52 -1.45 7.25
CA LYS A 66 -15.08 -1.51 7.51
C LYS A 66 -14.36 -0.21 7.13
N GLN A 67 -14.67 0.37 5.97
CA GLN A 67 -14.09 1.64 5.55
C GLN A 67 -14.48 2.79 6.47
N LEU A 68 -15.72 2.85 6.97
CA LEU A 68 -16.14 3.87 7.93
C LEU A 68 -15.46 3.69 9.29
N LYS A 69 -15.27 2.43 9.72
CA LYS A 69 -14.68 2.11 11.02
C LYS A 69 -13.15 2.26 11.05
N TYR A 70 -12.47 1.85 9.98
CA TYR A 70 -11.00 1.78 9.94
C TYR A 70 -10.35 2.71 8.92
N GLY A 71 -11.13 3.37 8.04
CA GLY A 71 -10.60 4.22 6.97
C GLY A 71 -9.76 5.39 7.48
N ARG A 72 -10.11 5.98 8.63
CA ARG A 72 -9.27 7.01 9.28
C ARG A 72 -7.88 6.48 9.63
N TYR A 73 -7.80 5.25 10.14
CA TYR A 73 -6.54 4.63 10.54
C TYR A 73 -5.70 4.21 9.33
N LEU A 74 -6.34 3.65 8.30
CA LEU A 74 -5.67 3.33 7.03
C LEU A 74 -5.09 4.59 6.38
N ASN A 75 -5.83 5.71 6.39
CA ASN A 75 -5.33 6.98 5.89
C ASN A 75 -4.11 7.48 6.69
N MET A 76 -4.13 7.37 8.02
CA MET A 76 -2.97 7.71 8.86
C MET A 76 -1.74 6.83 8.55
N ILE A 77 -1.95 5.52 8.40
CA ILE A 77 -0.88 4.56 8.05
C ILE A 77 -0.29 4.88 6.68
N TRP A 78 -1.14 5.14 5.68
CA TRP A 78 -0.69 5.53 4.34
C TRP A 78 0.07 6.85 4.33
N ASN A 79 -0.42 7.86 5.04
CA ASN A 79 0.30 9.13 5.19
C ASN A 79 1.68 8.91 5.82
N GLY A 80 1.78 8.04 6.83
CA GLY A 80 3.06 7.64 7.41
C GLY A 80 3.99 7.02 6.37
N LYS A 81 3.50 6.06 5.57
CA LYS A 81 4.29 5.41 4.51
C LYS A 81 4.79 6.38 3.45
N VAL A 82 3.92 7.29 3.01
CA VAL A 82 4.27 8.34 2.05
C VAL A 82 5.40 9.19 2.60
N LYS A 83 5.30 9.64 3.86
CA LYS A 83 6.37 10.45 4.49
C LYS A 83 7.70 9.71 4.63
N ILE A 84 7.67 8.43 5.02
CA ILE A 84 8.90 7.63 5.06
C ILE A 84 9.55 7.50 3.69
N LYS A 85 8.74 7.36 2.63
CA LYS A 85 9.26 7.36 1.24
C LYS A 85 9.81 8.73 0.82
N SER A 86 9.15 9.83 1.19
CA SER A 86 9.69 11.17 0.95
C SER A 86 11.02 11.38 1.65
N ILE A 87 11.18 10.93 2.90
CA ILE A 87 12.45 10.98 3.63
C ILE A 87 13.52 10.17 2.92
N GLU A 88 13.19 8.95 2.47
CA GLU A 88 14.12 8.10 1.72
C GLU A 88 14.63 8.81 0.46
N TYR A 89 13.74 9.44 -0.32
CA TYR A 89 14.13 10.20 -1.52
C TYR A 89 14.98 11.42 -1.18
N ALA A 90 14.60 12.22 -0.19
CA ALA A 90 15.38 13.42 0.20
C ALA A 90 16.79 13.06 0.71
N ILE A 91 16.93 11.94 1.43
CA ILE A 91 18.25 11.43 1.86
C ILE A 91 19.08 10.96 0.67
N LEU A 92 18.46 10.33 -0.33
CA LEU A 92 19.14 9.94 -1.57
C LEU A 92 19.62 11.16 -2.34
N ASP A 93 18.79 12.20 -2.47
CA ASP A 93 19.16 13.43 -3.18
C ASP A 93 20.31 14.16 -2.48
N TRP A 94 20.26 14.27 -1.14
CA TRP A 94 21.36 14.80 -0.33
C TRP A 94 22.65 13.98 -0.50
N ASP A 95 22.55 12.64 -0.46
CA ASP A 95 23.71 11.75 -0.58
C ASP A 95 24.35 11.79 -1.97
N VAL A 96 23.53 11.86 -3.03
CA VAL A 96 23.97 12.03 -4.42
C VAL A 96 24.65 13.38 -4.59
N HIS A 97 24.05 14.46 -4.07
CA HIS A 97 24.66 15.79 -4.12
C HIS A 97 26.04 15.80 -3.46
N ASN A 98 26.16 15.18 -2.29
CA ASN A 98 27.43 15.09 -1.57
C ASN A 98 28.45 14.14 -2.21
N PHE A 99 28.00 13.13 -2.96
CA PHE A 99 28.92 12.21 -3.66
C PHE A 99 29.55 12.84 -4.89
N TYR A 100 28.78 13.55 -5.71
CA TYR A 100 29.24 14.00 -7.02
C TYR A 100 30.05 15.31 -7.02
N ARG A 101 30.33 15.91 -5.86
CA ARG A 101 30.88 17.27 -5.72
C ARG A 101 32.16 17.54 -6.54
N PRO A 102 32.09 18.47 -7.51
CA PRO A 102 33.25 19.22 -8.00
C PRO A 102 33.26 20.67 -7.49
N ASN A 103 32.15 21.18 -6.91
CA ASN A 103 32.01 22.57 -6.45
C ASN A 103 31.25 22.65 -5.10
N LYS A 104 31.76 23.49 -4.20
CA LYS A 104 31.26 23.77 -2.84
C LYS A 104 29.93 24.55 -2.85
N ASP A 105 28.86 23.98 -3.41
CA ASP A 105 27.53 24.58 -3.33
C ASP A 105 26.92 24.32 -1.94
N ILE A 106 27.33 25.16 -0.98
CA ILE A 106 26.91 25.08 0.42
C ILE A 106 25.43 25.43 0.57
N GLU A 107 24.91 26.33 -0.26
CA GLU A 107 23.51 26.77 -0.22
C GLU A 107 22.57 25.61 -0.54
N LYS A 108 22.86 24.87 -1.63
CA LYS A 108 22.09 23.68 -1.99
C LYS A 108 22.19 22.54 -0.97
N GLU A 109 23.34 22.36 -0.32
CA GLU A 109 23.49 21.37 0.76
C GLU A 109 22.60 21.72 1.96
N LEU A 110 22.57 22.99 2.37
CA LEU A 110 21.73 23.47 3.47
C LEU A 110 20.24 23.33 3.15
N GLU A 111 19.84 23.60 1.91
CA GLU A 111 18.47 23.40 1.43
C GLU A 111 18.04 21.93 1.55
N LEU A 112 18.82 21.00 0.98
CA LEU A 112 18.54 19.56 1.02
C LEU A 112 18.51 19.01 2.46
N LYS A 113 19.40 19.51 3.33
CA LYS A 113 19.40 19.18 4.75
C LYS A 113 18.12 19.69 5.45
N SER A 114 17.70 20.92 5.16
CA SER A 114 16.46 21.49 5.71
C SER A 114 15.27 20.65 5.30
N GLU A 115 15.19 20.25 4.03
CA GLU A 115 14.13 19.41 3.49
C GLU A 115 14.03 18.07 4.23
N VAL A 116 15.16 17.37 4.42
CA VAL A 116 15.17 16.11 5.19
C VAL A 116 14.66 16.33 6.62
N ASN A 117 15.12 17.40 7.29
CA ASN A 117 14.71 17.70 8.67
C ASN A 117 13.22 18.04 8.78
N GLU A 118 12.68 18.83 7.87
CA GLU A 118 11.26 19.16 7.82
C GLU A 118 10.41 17.91 7.65
N LEU A 119 10.77 17.05 6.69
CA LEU A 119 10.09 15.77 6.47
C LEU A 119 10.16 14.87 7.71
N MET A 120 11.29 14.85 8.43
CA MET A 120 11.43 14.10 9.67
C MET A 120 10.57 14.66 10.82
N ILE A 121 10.40 15.98 10.91
CA ILE A 121 9.52 16.62 11.91
C ILE A 121 8.05 16.22 11.64
N GLU A 122 7.63 16.29 10.37
CA GLU A 122 6.30 15.89 9.96
C GLU A 122 6.05 14.40 10.20
N ALA A 123 7.02 13.55 9.85
CA ALA A 123 6.92 12.11 10.07
C ALA A 123 6.84 11.79 11.56
N LYS A 124 7.56 12.52 12.42
CA LYS A 124 7.44 12.38 13.89
C LYS A 124 6.02 12.67 14.37
N LYS A 125 5.39 13.74 13.87
CA LYS A 125 4.00 14.06 14.23
C LYS A 125 3.04 12.93 13.87
N ILE A 126 3.15 12.39 12.65
CA ILE A 126 2.33 11.27 12.20
C ILE A 126 2.64 9.98 12.97
N SER A 127 3.90 9.74 13.33
CA SER A 127 4.28 8.53 14.07
C SER A 127 3.68 8.46 15.46
N HIS A 128 3.52 9.59 16.15
CA HIS A 128 2.83 9.62 17.43
C HIS A 128 1.37 9.24 17.27
N GLU A 129 0.71 9.72 16.21
CA GLU A 129 -0.66 9.33 15.89
C GLU A 129 -0.75 7.83 15.57
N VAL A 130 0.19 7.29 14.80
CA VAL A 130 0.25 5.86 14.44
C VAL A 130 0.54 4.96 15.66
N ASP A 131 1.43 5.36 16.56
CA ASP A 131 1.76 4.57 17.76
C ASP A 131 0.57 4.50 18.74
N ILE A 132 -0.26 5.55 18.81
CA ILE A 132 -1.52 5.52 19.56
C ILE A 132 -2.47 4.45 19.00
N LEU A 133 -2.45 4.21 17.68
CA LEU A 133 -3.28 3.20 17.02
C LEU A 133 -2.71 1.79 17.16
N GLY A 134 -1.39 1.64 17.05
CA GLY A 134 -0.72 0.35 16.90
C GLY A 134 -0.64 -0.53 18.14
N ALA A 135 -1.00 -0.01 19.32
CA ALA A 135 -0.53 -0.46 20.63
C ALA A 135 0.99 -0.17 20.81
N PRO A 136 1.51 -0.06 22.05
CA PRO A 136 2.88 0.40 22.35
C PRO A 136 4.02 -0.37 21.66
N ASP A 137 3.72 -1.52 21.05
CA ASP A 137 4.69 -2.42 20.41
C ASP A 137 5.12 -1.95 19.00
N CYS A 138 4.41 -0.98 18.40
CA CYS A 138 4.70 -0.48 17.06
C CYS A 138 6.02 0.33 16.99
N GLY A 139 6.29 1.14 18.03
CA GLY A 139 7.54 1.87 18.22
C GLY A 139 7.97 2.74 17.02
N VAL A 140 7.04 3.20 16.19
CA VAL A 140 7.37 3.96 14.97
C VAL A 140 7.92 5.33 15.34
N ALA A 141 7.42 5.98 16.40
CA ALA A 141 7.96 7.26 16.85
C ALA A 141 9.41 7.14 17.35
N ASN A 142 9.72 6.07 18.08
CA ASN A 142 11.09 5.78 18.51
C ASN A 142 11.99 5.49 17.32
N SER A 143 11.49 4.76 16.33
CA SER A 143 12.25 4.45 15.11
C SER A 143 12.53 5.69 14.26
N ILE A 144 11.61 6.66 14.22
CA ILE A 144 11.84 7.96 13.56
C ILE A 144 12.87 8.79 14.32
N LEU A 145 12.87 8.75 15.65
CA LEU A 145 13.90 9.41 16.45
C LEU A 145 15.28 8.80 16.16
N ASP A 146 15.37 7.47 16.10
CA ASP A 146 16.61 6.76 15.74
C ASP A 146 17.07 7.11 14.33
N LEU A 147 16.13 7.30 13.40
CA LEU A 147 16.41 7.75 12.03
C LEU A 147 16.98 9.18 12.02
N GLN A 148 16.37 10.10 12.78
CA GLN A 148 16.86 11.48 12.95
C GLN A 148 18.29 11.51 13.51
N LEU A 149 18.54 10.76 14.57
CA LEU A 149 19.87 10.67 15.19
C LEU A 149 20.90 10.04 14.24
N THR A 150 20.51 8.99 13.52
CA THR A 150 21.39 8.32 12.56
C THR A 150 21.71 9.23 11.37
N PHE A 151 20.74 9.95 10.83
CA PHE A 151 20.95 10.92 9.76
C PHE A 151 21.85 12.08 10.22
N LYS A 152 21.62 12.62 11.43
CA LYS A 152 22.51 13.63 12.02
C LYS A 152 23.95 13.13 12.10
N ASN A 153 24.18 11.90 12.57
CA ASN A 153 25.53 11.33 12.63
C ASN A 153 26.16 11.16 11.24
N VAL A 154 25.36 10.82 10.20
CA VAL A 154 25.85 10.77 8.81
C VAL A 154 26.24 12.17 8.36
N TYR A 155 25.41 13.17 8.63
CA TYR A 155 25.65 14.56 8.26
C TYR A 155 26.92 15.10 8.96
N ASP A 156 27.02 14.99 10.29
CA ASP A 156 28.16 15.46 11.07
C ASP A 156 29.47 14.76 10.63
N HIS A 157 29.38 13.48 10.23
CA HIS A 157 30.50 12.74 9.65
C HIS A 157 30.88 13.24 8.25
N VAL A 158 29.90 13.57 7.40
CA VAL A 158 30.18 14.16 6.07
C VAL A 158 30.79 15.56 6.23
N GLU A 159 30.27 16.39 7.13
CA GLU A 159 30.73 17.76 7.39
C GLU A 159 32.16 17.79 7.95
N SER A 160 32.49 16.94 8.93
CA SER A 160 33.84 16.92 9.54
C SER A 160 34.95 16.54 8.56
N TYR A 161 34.64 15.78 7.51
CA TYR A 161 35.59 15.43 6.44
C TYR A 161 35.63 16.47 5.31
N GLN A 162 34.74 17.47 5.29
CA GLN A 162 34.87 18.60 4.37
C GLN A 162 36.06 19.51 4.72
N GLU A 163 36.58 19.45 5.95
CA GLU A 163 37.63 20.33 6.46
C GLU A 163 39.06 19.75 6.37
N VAL A 164 39.21 18.43 6.20
CA VAL A 164 40.51 17.74 6.25
C VAL A 164 40.62 16.75 5.09
N PHE A 165 41.37 17.09 4.04
CA PHE A 165 41.56 16.23 2.86
C PHE A 165 42.99 15.68 2.79
N GLU A 166 43.22 14.49 3.35
CA GLU A 166 44.33 13.59 2.99
C GLU A 166 43.79 12.29 2.37
N GLU A 167 44.51 11.72 1.40
CA GLU A 167 44.07 10.56 0.59
C GLU A 167 43.84 9.27 1.41
N LYS A 168 44.51 9.13 2.56
CA LYS A 168 44.31 8.00 3.49
C LYS A 168 42.99 8.06 4.24
N ASP A 169 42.49 9.28 4.49
CA ASP A 169 41.24 9.50 5.24
C ASP A 169 40.01 9.17 4.39
N GLN A 170 40.16 9.11 3.07
CA GLN A 170 39.08 8.80 2.13
C GLN A 170 38.56 7.35 2.24
N ILE A 171 39.45 6.39 2.48
CA ILE A 171 39.07 4.96 2.60
C ILE A 171 38.27 4.72 3.89
N ASP A 172 38.67 5.36 5.00
CA ASP A 172 37.97 5.20 6.28
C ASP A 172 36.63 5.96 6.30
N PHE A 173 36.59 7.12 5.64
CA PHE A 173 35.39 7.88 5.37
C PHE A 173 34.33 7.05 4.61
N ASP A 174 34.70 6.48 3.47
CA ASP A 174 33.77 5.70 2.64
C ASP A 174 33.22 4.48 3.38
N LYS A 175 34.07 3.83 4.19
CA LYS A 175 33.67 2.69 5.02
C LYS A 175 32.67 3.10 6.10
N THR A 176 32.92 4.21 6.79
CA THR A 176 32.05 4.72 7.87
C THR A 176 30.73 5.24 7.32
N ARG A 177 30.77 6.03 6.24
CA ARG A 177 29.59 6.49 5.49
C ARG A 177 28.72 5.32 5.03
N LYS A 178 29.33 4.29 4.42
CA LYS A 178 28.60 3.08 3.99
C LYS A 178 27.90 2.38 5.16
N LYS A 179 28.60 2.18 6.28
CA LYS A 179 28.03 1.54 7.48
C LYS A 179 26.86 2.34 8.05
N LEU A 180 26.98 3.67 8.13
CA LEU A 180 25.92 4.53 8.61
C LEU A 180 24.71 4.52 7.66
N ARG A 181 24.94 4.50 6.34
CA ARG A 181 23.88 4.39 5.33
C ARG A 181 23.14 3.05 5.38
N GLU A 182 23.87 1.95 5.58
CA GLU A 182 23.25 0.64 5.80
C GLU A 182 22.35 0.64 7.04
N LYS A 183 22.78 1.30 8.13
CA LYS A 183 21.96 1.47 9.33
C LYS A 183 20.70 2.29 9.04
N LEU A 184 20.84 3.38 8.28
CA LEU A 184 19.73 4.25 7.88
C LEU A 184 18.69 3.48 7.04
N ASN A 185 19.15 2.73 6.03
CA ASN A 185 18.27 1.91 5.19
C ASN A 185 17.54 0.82 5.98
N LYS A 186 18.21 0.21 6.97
CA LYS A 186 17.58 -0.75 7.89
C LYS A 186 16.47 -0.11 8.71
N LEU A 187 16.70 1.11 9.23
CA LEU A 187 15.68 1.85 9.98
C LEU A 187 14.48 2.21 9.10
N LEU A 188 14.70 2.77 7.91
CA LEU A 188 13.63 3.07 6.95
C LEU A 188 12.80 1.82 6.62
N SER A 189 13.46 0.71 6.34
CA SER A 189 12.81 -0.57 6.05
C SER A 189 12.02 -1.10 7.23
N SER A 190 12.57 -0.99 8.46
CA SER A 190 11.90 -1.40 9.68
C SER A 190 10.62 -0.60 9.92
N ILE A 191 10.69 0.73 9.78
CA ILE A 191 9.52 1.61 9.93
C ILE A 191 8.46 1.24 8.91
N TYR A 192 8.85 1.07 7.64
CA TYR A 192 7.91 0.72 6.58
C TYR A 192 7.24 -0.64 6.82
N ASN A 193 8.00 -1.62 7.33
CA ASN A 193 7.45 -2.94 7.70
C ASN A 193 6.47 -2.86 8.86
N ASN A 194 6.75 -2.05 9.88
CA ASN A 194 5.80 -1.83 10.98
C ASN A 194 4.49 -1.21 10.47
N LEU A 195 4.57 -0.24 9.55
CA LEU A 195 3.40 0.35 8.90
C LEU A 195 2.64 -0.66 8.04
N ASN A 196 3.32 -1.56 7.32
CA ASN A 196 2.69 -2.65 6.58
C ASN A 196 1.92 -3.62 7.50
N MET A 197 2.51 -3.97 8.65
CA MET A 197 1.87 -4.86 9.62
C MET A 197 0.59 -4.22 10.19
N LEU A 198 0.60 -2.92 10.45
CA LEU A 198 -0.59 -2.18 10.85
C LEU A 198 -1.65 -2.16 9.75
N GLU A 199 -1.27 -1.88 8.50
CA GLU A 199 -2.21 -1.91 7.38
C GLU A 199 -2.90 -3.28 7.27
N ILE A 200 -2.15 -4.38 7.35
CA ILE A 200 -2.72 -5.73 7.31
C ILE A 200 -3.70 -5.96 8.48
N ARG A 201 -3.41 -5.42 9.67
CA ARG A 201 -4.29 -5.52 10.83
C ARG A 201 -5.62 -4.79 10.62
N TYR A 202 -5.58 -3.60 10.01
CA TYR A 202 -6.77 -2.76 9.80
C TYR A 202 -7.50 -3.03 8.47
N SER A 203 -6.93 -3.83 7.58
CA SER A 203 -7.54 -4.22 6.30
C SER A 203 -8.30 -5.56 6.36
N LYS A 204 -8.24 -6.29 7.47
CA LYS A 204 -8.97 -7.54 7.70
C LYS A 204 -10.36 -7.29 8.29
#